data_AF-A0A3M2A3Y6-F1
#
_entry.id   AF-A0A3M2A3Y6-F1
#
_cell.length_a   1.000
_cell.length_b   1.000
_cell.length_c   1.000
_cell.angle_alpha   90.00
_cell.angle_beta   90.00
_cell.angle_gamma   90.00
#
_symmetry.space_group_name_H-M   'P 1'
#
loop_
_entity.id
_entity.type
_entity.pdbx_description
1 polymer ?
#
loop_
_entity_poly.entity_id
_entity_poly.type
_entity_poly.pdbx_seq_one_letter_code
_entity_poly.pdbx_strand_id
1 'polypeptide(L)'
;MGPVVPARNGAGPVPADLRPGAAPTTRQDGSEVTNPSPARTTTSAPVDVIVWGLGTGRHLVRFVRNRKRVRVLALDLDAGDATAVEARLSARPALLAAWKRGQLEIVTGPPEQLARSFAAAEGAPVHVHEPALDAAPPSHRRLAATIERISSERASARRHAGRMRANLRANLPTIAASPPMSALAGAARGRAVIVVAAGPSLSRFLPLLERAARTAPTVVVDTALPVCARAGVRVDVAVCVDPHPETTAHFEGVEPDSVLAYQPFVPPEILRRYARRCVAAPRGDAFWERVAPLLGIPLVDVVGTVLLYALQIAEVCRPDAVLLVGADLALVGGLSHARGCAHARRIDGAPTTTLRADGTRVPTTFALRRFQAAVEAHLARTPIRHFALDGGGATLEGATMIDERTADDLVTRLAASNGRSDFAAHVATPPTDPDARRAILEARLAEFDSVP
;
A
#
# COMPACT_ATOMS: atom_id res chain seq x y z
N MET A 1 13.34 -38.41 37.59
CA MET A 1 13.80 -37.79 38.85
C MET A 1 13.93 -36.28 38.62
N GLY A 2 13.34 -35.48 39.51
CA GLY A 2 13.63 -34.05 39.68
C GLY A 2 12.97 -33.07 38.69
N PRO A 3 11.90 -32.33 39.09
CA PRO A 3 11.26 -31.29 38.29
C PRO A 3 11.83 -29.89 38.61
N VAL A 4 11.90 -28.99 37.63
CA VAL A 4 11.99 -27.54 37.89
C VAL A 4 11.02 -26.78 36.98
N VAL A 5 10.20 -26.00 37.68
CA VAL A 5 9.05 -25.13 37.38
C VAL A 5 9.40 -23.96 36.43
N PRO A 6 8.43 -23.37 35.70
CA PRO A 6 8.67 -22.45 34.59
C PRO A 6 9.00 -21.03 35.06
N ALA A 7 9.83 -20.32 34.29
CA ALA A 7 10.14 -18.92 34.54
C ALA A 7 8.92 -18.03 34.25
N ARG A 8 8.51 -17.32 35.30
CA ARG A 8 7.40 -16.37 35.39
C ARG A 8 7.65 -15.10 34.59
N ASN A 9 6.55 -14.51 34.14
CA ASN A 9 6.39 -13.09 33.85
C ASN A 9 7.05 -12.21 34.94
N GLY A 10 7.95 -11.33 34.51
CA GLY A 10 8.54 -10.29 35.33
C GLY A 10 8.67 -9.02 34.49
N ALA A 11 7.61 -8.21 34.49
CA ALA A 11 7.68 -6.82 34.11
C ALA A 11 8.62 -6.11 35.10
N GLY A 12 9.84 -5.80 34.64
CA GLY A 12 10.75 -4.89 35.33
C GLY A 12 10.32 -3.44 35.10
N PRO A 13 10.57 -2.54 36.06
CA PRO A 13 9.92 -1.24 36.15
C PRO A 13 10.37 -0.30 35.03
N VAL A 14 9.37 0.30 34.37
CA VAL A 14 9.52 1.47 33.52
C VAL A 14 10.11 2.61 34.36
N PRO A 15 11.21 3.25 33.95
CA PRO A 15 11.72 4.44 34.63
C PRO A 15 10.63 5.51 34.66
N ALA A 16 10.23 5.87 35.88
CA ALA A 16 9.23 6.88 36.15
C ALA A 16 9.89 8.25 36.04
N ASP A 17 9.73 8.95 34.91
CA ASP A 17 9.96 10.40 34.80
C ASP A 17 9.10 10.99 33.67
N LEU A 18 7.79 10.86 33.82
CA LEU A 18 6.80 11.68 33.12
C LEU A 18 5.69 12.07 34.11
N ARG A 19 6.01 13.02 34.99
CA ARG A 19 5.00 13.87 35.62
C ARG A 19 5.42 15.34 35.47
N PRO A 20 4.51 16.23 35.06
CA PRO A 20 4.82 17.65 34.90
C PRO A 20 4.80 18.35 36.25
N GLY A 21 5.89 19.00 36.65
CA GLY A 21 5.90 19.88 37.81
C GLY A 21 7.29 20.25 38.32
N ALA A 22 7.49 21.55 38.55
CA ALA A 22 8.62 22.22 39.19
C ALA A 22 9.88 22.46 38.33
N ALA A 23 10.08 23.75 38.00
CA ALA A 23 11.27 24.30 37.38
C ALA A 23 12.50 24.25 38.29
N PRO A 24 13.70 24.32 37.70
CA PRO A 24 14.78 25.09 38.30
C PRO A 24 15.26 26.20 37.35
N THR A 25 15.37 27.38 37.94
CA THR A 25 15.97 28.60 37.38
C THR A 25 17.50 28.48 37.29
N THR A 26 18.05 28.70 36.09
CA THR A 26 19.41 29.21 35.91
C THR A 26 19.40 30.24 34.78
N ARG A 27 19.85 31.45 35.11
CA ARG A 27 20.02 32.62 34.23
C ARG A 27 21.37 32.57 33.50
N GLN A 28 21.47 33.46 32.49
CA GLN A 28 22.62 33.97 31.74
C GLN A 28 23.03 33.17 30.50
N ASP A 29 23.32 33.79 29.35
CA ASP A 29 23.05 35.14 28.82
C ASP A 29 23.24 34.99 27.31
N GLY A 30 22.35 35.54 26.49
CA GLY A 30 22.44 35.40 25.05
C GLY A 30 21.34 36.21 24.38
N SER A 31 21.73 37.36 23.85
CA SER A 31 20.89 38.39 23.25
C SER A 31 19.98 37.88 22.12
N GLU A 32 18.70 37.67 22.40
CA GLU A 32 17.63 37.68 21.40
C GLU A 32 17.18 39.12 21.13
N VAL A 33 17.36 39.59 19.90
CA VAL A 33 16.66 40.77 19.39
C VAL A 33 15.21 40.37 19.13
N THR A 34 14.36 40.57 20.13
CA THR A 34 12.90 40.46 20.02
C THR A 34 12.32 41.80 19.54
N ASN A 35 11.50 41.76 18.49
CA ASN A 35 10.60 42.86 18.14
C ASN A 35 9.20 42.49 18.68
N PRO A 36 8.41 43.41 19.26
CA PRO A 36 7.26 43.05 20.09
C PRO A 36 6.06 42.67 19.22
N SER A 37 5.43 41.54 19.54
CA SER A 37 4.05 41.26 19.14
C SER A 37 3.23 41.01 20.42
N PRO A 38 2.06 41.65 20.58
CA PRO A 38 1.33 41.58 21.84
C PRO A 38 0.78 40.16 22.07
N ALA A 39 0.94 39.72 23.31
CA ALA A 39 0.53 38.41 23.81
C ALA A 39 -0.88 38.01 23.33
N ARG A 40 -0.97 36.89 22.62
CA ARG A 40 -2.18 36.07 22.51
C ARG A 40 -1.80 34.64 22.84
N THR A 41 -2.43 34.13 23.89
CA THR A 41 -2.64 32.70 24.15
C THR A 41 -3.16 32.03 22.87
N THR A 42 -2.35 31.18 22.23
CA THR A 42 -2.67 30.55 20.95
C THR A 42 -3.41 29.23 21.12
N THR A 43 -4.70 29.28 21.39
CA THR A 43 -5.60 28.40 20.64
C THR A 43 -5.77 29.05 19.27
N SER A 44 -5.04 28.57 18.25
CA SER A 44 -5.11 29.18 16.91
C SER A 44 -6.55 29.06 16.40
N ALA A 45 -7.18 30.20 16.11
CA ALA A 45 -8.55 30.24 15.61
C ALA A 45 -8.72 29.30 14.39
N PRO A 46 -9.90 28.67 14.22
CA PRO A 46 -10.11 27.60 13.25
C PRO A 46 -9.75 28.02 11.82
N VAL A 47 -9.12 27.10 11.10
CA VAL A 47 -8.66 27.27 9.70
C VAL A 47 -9.64 26.53 8.79
N ASP A 48 -10.06 27.17 7.70
CA ASP A 48 -10.98 26.54 6.75
C ASP A 48 -10.27 25.65 5.72
N VAL A 49 -9.02 25.97 5.36
CA VAL A 49 -8.22 25.23 4.36
C VAL A 49 -6.73 25.30 4.72
N ILE A 50 -6.05 24.15 4.63
CA ILE A 50 -4.59 24.08 4.66
C ILE A 50 -4.05 23.96 3.23
N VAL A 51 -3.02 24.71 2.89
CA VAL A 51 -2.35 24.66 1.59
C VAL A 51 -0.88 24.28 1.76
N TRP A 52 -0.43 23.23 1.08
CA TRP A 52 0.98 22.93 0.92
C TRP A 52 1.55 23.69 -0.28
N GLY A 53 2.44 24.65 -0.01
CA GLY A 53 3.13 25.45 -1.03
C GLY A 53 2.52 26.85 -1.22
N LEU A 54 3.37 27.87 -1.05
CA LEU A 54 3.05 29.27 -1.29
C LEU A 54 3.14 29.62 -2.77
N GLY A 55 4.16 29.11 -3.47
CA GLY A 55 4.44 29.41 -4.87
C GLY A 55 4.40 30.92 -5.15
N THR A 56 3.71 31.31 -6.23
CA THR A 56 3.43 32.72 -6.50
C THR A 56 2.19 33.26 -5.78
N GLY A 57 1.44 32.42 -5.06
CA GLY A 57 0.19 32.80 -4.37
C GLY A 57 -1.04 32.96 -5.26
N ARG A 58 -0.97 32.79 -6.59
CA ARG A 58 -2.15 32.94 -7.49
C ARG A 58 -3.31 32.01 -7.11
N HIS A 59 -3.02 30.77 -6.76
CA HIS A 59 -4.01 29.77 -6.34
C HIS A 59 -4.72 30.14 -5.04
N LEU A 60 -4.08 30.94 -4.17
CA LEU A 60 -4.64 31.36 -2.88
C LEU A 60 -5.76 32.40 -3.01
N VAL A 61 -5.77 33.18 -4.10
CA VAL A 61 -6.72 34.29 -4.32
C VAL A 61 -8.17 33.80 -4.27
N ARG A 62 -8.44 32.61 -4.82
CA ARG A 62 -9.77 31.96 -4.78
C ARG A 62 -10.27 31.76 -3.35
N PHE A 63 -9.43 31.20 -2.49
CA PHE A 63 -9.82 30.89 -1.11
C PHE A 63 -10.07 32.18 -0.32
N VAL A 64 -9.17 33.16 -0.47
CA VAL A 64 -9.29 34.46 0.18
C VAL A 64 -10.56 35.21 -0.26
N ARG A 65 -10.88 35.22 -1.56
CA ARG A 65 -12.11 35.85 -2.09
C ARG A 65 -13.38 35.20 -1.55
N ASN A 66 -13.36 33.88 -1.37
CA ASN A 66 -14.47 33.12 -0.78
C ASN A 66 -14.51 33.22 0.76
N ARG A 67 -13.83 34.22 1.34
CA ARG A 67 -13.79 34.50 2.78
C ARG A 67 -13.30 33.34 3.64
N LYS A 68 -12.57 32.38 3.05
CA LYS A 68 -11.96 31.27 3.79
C LYS A 68 -10.73 31.75 4.56
N ARG A 69 -10.55 31.27 5.79
CA ARG A 69 -9.30 31.36 6.53
C ARG A 69 -8.35 30.28 6.05
N VAL A 70 -7.17 30.67 5.59
CA VAL A 70 -6.23 29.79 4.89
C VAL A 70 -4.92 29.75 5.66
N ARG A 71 -4.43 28.54 5.95
CA ARG A 71 -3.07 28.33 6.44
C ARG A 71 -2.22 27.75 5.32
N VAL A 72 -1.14 28.44 4.95
CA VAL A 72 -0.18 27.98 3.95
C VAL A 72 1.05 27.46 4.67
N LEU A 73 1.39 26.20 4.42
CA LEU A 73 2.65 25.58 4.82
C LEU A 73 3.62 25.78 3.66
N ALA A 74 4.44 26.84 3.75
CA ALA A 74 5.27 27.33 2.65
C ALA A 74 6.56 26.50 2.53
N LEU A 75 6.41 25.26 2.07
CA LEU A 75 7.50 24.31 1.89
C LEU A 75 8.52 24.73 0.82
N ASP A 76 8.13 25.63 -0.07
CA ASP A 76 8.89 26.20 -1.20
C ASP A 76 9.68 27.46 -0.83
N LEU A 77 9.88 27.66 0.48
CA LEU A 77 10.70 28.70 1.08
C LEU A 77 11.64 28.07 2.10
N ASP A 78 12.80 28.69 2.31
CA ASP A 78 13.69 28.33 3.41
C ASP A 78 13.14 28.82 4.76
N ALA A 79 13.60 28.18 5.84
CA ALA A 79 13.18 28.50 7.19
C ALA A 79 13.51 29.98 7.53
N GLY A 80 12.52 30.73 8.02
CA GLY A 80 12.72 32.10 8.48
C GLY A 80 12.76 33.17 7.39
N ASP A 81 12.48 32.84 6.12
CA ASP A 81 12.49 33.82 5.01
C ASP A 81 11.22 34.70 4.98
N ALA A 82 11.08 35.58 5.97
CA ALA A 82 9.97 36.51 6.08
C ALA A 82 9.92 37.52 4.91
N THR A 83 11.09 37.91 4.40
CA THR A 83 11.22 38.84 3.27
C THR A 83 10.65 38.24 1.99
N ALA A 84 10.91 36.96 1.69
CA ALA A 84 10.34 36.30 0.52
C ALA A 84 8.82 36.12 0.64
N VAL A 85 8.30 35.85 1.85
CA VAL A 85 6.85 35.83 2.10
C VAL A 85 6.25 37.18 1.76
N GLU A 86 6.76 38.27 2.34
CA GLU A 86 6.23 39.60 2.12
C GLU A 86 6.33 40.02 0.65
N ALA A 87 7.43 39.72 -0.03
CA ALA A 87 7.60 40.00 -1.46
C ALA A 87 6.55 39.29 -2.32
N ARG A 88 6.31 38.00 -2.08
CA ARG A 88 5.31 37.20 -2.83
C ARG A 88 3.88 37.67 -2.58
N LEU A 89 3.57 38.06 -1.34
CA LEU A 89 2.26 38.60 -0.97
C LEU A 89 2.05 40.02 -1.53
N SER A 90 3.07 40.86 -1.52
CA SER A 90 3.02 42.25 -2.01
C SER A 90 2.74 42.34 -3.50
N ALA A 91 3.19 41.34 -4.28
CA ALA A 91 2.80 41.21 -5.68
C ALA A 91 1.28 41.04 -5.90
N ARG A 92 0.49 40.79 -4.84
CA ARG A 92 -0.97 40.56 -4.88
C ARG A 92 -1.66 41.26 -3.70
N PRO A 93 -2.15 42.50 -3.88
CA PRO A 93 -2.76 43.30 -2.79
C PRO A 93 -3.85 42.60 -1.99
N ALA A 94 -4.65 41.74 -2.64
CA ALA A 94 -5.69 40.95 -1.97
C ALA A 94 -5.14 39.95 -0.94
N LEU A 95 -4.00 39.31 -1.24
CA LEU A 95 -3.35 38.37 -0.32
C LEU A 95 -2.66 39.11 0.82
N LEU A 96 -1.98 40.23 0.50
CA LEU A 96 -1.37 41.09 1.51
C LEU A 96 -2.41 41.60 2.53
N ALA A 97 -3.58 42.05 2.04
CA ALA A 97 -4.67 42.49 2.91
C ALA A 97 -5.27 41.35 3.74
N ALA A 98 -5.38 40.14 3.17
CA ALA A 98 -5.84 38.96 3.90
C ALA A 98 -4.86 38.51 4.98
N TRP A 99 -3.55 38.59 4.70
CA TRP A 99 -2.50 38.30 5.67
C TRP A 99 -2.52 39.30 6.83
N LYS A 100 -2.57 40.61 6.54
CA LYS A 100 -2.65 41.67 7.55
C LYS A 100 -3.89 41.56 8.47
N ARG A 101 -5.00 41.01 7.96
CA ARG A 101 -6.24 40.80 8.73
C ARG A 101 -6.33 39.40 9.38
N GLY A 102 -5.28 38.58 9.29
CA GLY A 102 -5.26 37.23 9.89
C GLY A 102 -6.20 36.22 9.23
N GLN A 103 -6.64 36.50 7.99
CA GLN A 103 -7.40 35.57 7.15
C GLN A 103 -6.46 34.59 6.42
N LEU A 104 -5.27 35.06 6.02
CA LEU A 104 -4.23 34.23 5.44
C LEU A 104 -3.10 34.10 6.47
N GLU A 105 -2.70 32.88 6.81
CA GLU A 105 -1.56 32.57 7.67
C GLU A 105 -0.50 31.87 6.83
N ILE A 106 0.74 32.34 6.88
CA ILE A 106 1.87 31.71 6.18
C ILE A 106 2.81 31.16 7.25
N VAL A 107 3.02 29.85 7.22
CA VAL A 107 3.95 29.14 8.10
C VAL A 107 5.19 28.79 7.28
N THR A 108 6.32 29.33 7.70
CA THR A 108 7.66 28.94 7.23
C THR A 108 8.41 28.29 8.39
N GLY A 109 9.46 27.53 8.07
CA GLY A 109 10.26 26.83 9.08
C GLY A 109 10.79 25.50 8.54
N PRO A 110 11.61 24.80 9.34
CA PRO A 110 12.11 23.48 8.97
C PRO A 110 10.98 22.44 8.85
N PRO A 111 11.20 21.30 8.18
CA PRO A 111 10.17 20.30 7.88
C PRO A 111 9.33 19.85 9.08
N GLU A 112 9.95 19.67 10.24
CA GLU A 112 9.28 19.27 11.47
C GLU A 112 8.31 20.33 11.99
N GLN A 113 8.58 21.62 11.79
CA GLN A 113 7.67 22.70 12.15
C GLN A 113 6.47 22.74 11.21
N LEU A 114 6.69 22.56 9.91
CA LEU A 114 5.60 22.48 8.92
C LEU A 114 4.70 21.27 9.21
N ALA A 115 5.28 20.11 9.53
CA ALA A 115 4.54 18.90 9.90
C ALA A 115 3.73 19.08 11.20
N ARG A 116 4.30 19.71 12.24
CA ARG A 116 3.56 20.04 13.48
C ARG A 116 2.40 21.00 13.21
N SER A 117 2.61 22.00 12.35
CA SER A 117 1.58 22.98 12.01
C SER A 117 0.44 22.39 11.19
N PHE A 118 0.74 21.37 10.38
CA PHE A 118 -0.25 20.53 9.70
C PHE A 118 -1.07 19.72 10.71
N ALA A 119 -0.40 19.01 11.63
CA ALA A 119 -1.05 18.19 12.65
C ALA A 119 -1.96 19.01 13.58
N ALA A 120 -1.57 20.26 13.91
CA ALA A 120 -2.35 21.17 14.74
C ALA A 120 -3.63 21.73 14.06
N ALA A 121 -3.82 21.48 12.76
CA ALA A 121 -5.01 21.90 12.01
C ALA A 121 -5.84 20.69 11.55
N GLU A 122 -6.05 19.75 12.47
CA GLU A 122 -6.79 18.51 12.21
C GLU A 122 -8.21 18.79 11.67
N GLY A 123 -8.62 18.00 10.67
CA GLY A 123 -9.95 18.08 10.04
C GLY A 123 -10.12 19.13 8.93
N ALA A 124 -9.19 20.07 8.77
CA ALA A 124 -9.29 21.07 7.69
C ALA A 124 -9.01 20.44 6.30
N PRO A 125 -9.82 20.78 5.27
CA PRO A 125 -9.54 20.41 3.88
C PRO A 125 -8.12 20.82 3.44
N VAL A 126 -7.44 19.91 2.74
CA VAL A 126 -6.05 20.09 2.29
C VAL A 126 -5.99 20.33 0.78
N HIS A 127 -5.26 21.36 0.38
CA HIS A 127 -4.91 21.64 -1.01
C HIS A 127 -3.39 21.59 -1.20
N VAL A 128 -2.92 20.98 -2.27
CA VAL A 128 -1.49 20.84 -2.58
C VAL A 128 -1.20 21.57 -3.88
N HIS A 129 -0.25 22.49 -3.87
CA HIS A 129 0.18 23.23 -5.05
C HIS A 129 1.46 22.60 -5.62
N GLU A 130 1.31 21.64 -6.52
CA GLU A 130 2.41 20.82 -7.07
C GLU A 130 3.63 21.63 -7.56
N PRO A 131 3.49 22.75 -8.32
CA PRO A 131 4.68 23.51 -8.74
C PRO A 131 5.49 24.12 -7.59
N ALA A 132 4.89 24.28 -6.40
CA ALA A 132 5.63 24.72 -5.22
C ALA A 132 6.41 23.55 -4.60
N LEU A 133 5.91 22.31 -4.69
CA LEU A 133 6.62 21.12 -4.24
C LEU A 133 7.87 20.89 -5.09
N ASP A 134 7.78 21.11 -6.40
CA ASP A 134 8.92 21.05 -7.32
C ASP A 134 10.00 22.08 -7.00
N ALA A 135 9.59 23.25 -6.49
CA ALA A 135 10.47 24.35 -6.11
C ALA A 135 11.04 24.21 -4.68
N ALA A 136 10.83 23.08 -4.00
CA ALA A 136 11.29 22.91 -2.62
C ALA A 136 12.83 22.98 -2.49
N PRO A 137 13.36 23.77 -1.52
CA PRO A 137 14.78 23.80 -1.24
C PRO A 137 15.29 22.43 -0.77
N PRO A 138 16.60 22.14 -0.84
CA PRO A 138 17.17 20.84 -0.50
C PRO A 138 16.75 20.31 0.88
N SER A 139 16.63 21.19 1.87
CA SER A 139 16.17 20.90 3.24
C SER A 139 14.73 20.35 3.30
N HIS A 140 13.87 20.73 2.34
CA HIS A 140 12.45 20.40 2.32
C HIS A 140 12.07 19.31 1.30
N ARG A 141 12.97 18.93 0.39
CA ARG A 141 12.69 17.97 -0.70
C ARG A 141 12.09 16.65 -0.22
N ARG A 142 12.56 16.10 0.91
CA ARG A 142 12.02 14.84 1.45
C ARG A 142 10.56 14.98 1.88
N LEU A 143 10.21 16.08 2.52
CA LEU A 143 8.83 16.38 2.90
C LEU A 143 7.98 16.65 1.66
N ALA A 144 8.48 17.45 0.71
CA ALA A 144 7.80 17.73 -0.55
C ALA A 144 7.43 16.45 -1.32
N ALA A 145 8.40 15.54 -1.53
CA ALA A 145 8.16 14.26 -2.17
C ALA A 145 7.13 13.38 -1.41
N THR A 146 7.09 13.49 -0.08
CA THR A 146 6.09 12.78 0.74
C THR A 146 4.69 13.34 0.53
N ILE A 147 4.54 14.67 0.54
CA ILE A 147 3.25 15.33 0.32
C ILE A 147 2.75 15.10 -1.11
N GLU A 148 3.63 15.20 -2.10
CA GLU A 148 3.31 14.92 -3.50
C GLU A 148 2.78 13.49 -3.67
N ARG A 149 3.48 12.51 -3.09
CA ARG A 149 3.07 11.10 -3.11
C ARG A 149 1.68 10.91 -2.51
N ILE A 150 1.43 11.46 -1.31
CA ILE A 150 0.12 11.35 -0.64
C ILE A 150 -0.98 12.03 -1.46
N SER A 151 -0.69 13.20 -2.05
CA SER A 151 -1.63 13.94 -2.90
C SER A 151 -2.01 13.13 -4.13
N SER A 152 -1.01 12.58 -4.83
CA SER A 152 -1.19 11.76 -6.03
C SER A 152 -1.97 10.48 -5.71
N GLU A 153 -1.67 9.81 -4.59
CA GLU A 153 -2.42 8.65 -4.09
C GLU A 153 -3.90 8.99 -3.86
N ARG A 154 -4.19 10.10 -3.19
CA ARG A 154 -5.58 10.56 -2.96
C ARG A 154 -6.30 10.94 -4.24
N ALA A 155 -5.62 11.63 -5.15
CA ALA A 155 -6.18 12.00 -6.45
C ALA A 155 -6.50 10.75 -7.27
N SER A 156 -5.60 9.75 -7.26
CA SER A 156 -5.82 8.45 -7.90
C SER A 156 -7.02 7.74 -7.27
N ALA A 157 -7.08 7.60 -5.94
CA ALA A 157 -8.22 6.98 -5.26
C ALA A 157 -9.55 7.63 -5.62
N ARG A 158 -9.61 8.98 -5.67
CA ARG A 158 -10.81 9.72 -6.08
C ARG A 158 -11.23 9.45 -7.52
N ARG A 159 -10.29 9.41 -8.46
CA ARG A 159 -10.58 9.09 -9.87
C ARG A 159 -11.20 7.71 -10.03
N HIS A 160 -10.78 6.75 -9.21
CA HIS A 160 -11.27 5.37 -9.29
C HIS A 160 -12.49 5.09 -8.41
N ALA A 161 -12.82 5.96 -7.44
CA ALA A 161 -13.88 5.74 -6.47
C ALA A 161 -15.25 5.48 -7.12
N GLY A 162 -15.60 6.17 -8.20
CA GLY A 162 -16.87 5.94 -8.91
C GLY A 162 -16.96 4.53 -9.49
N ARG A 163 -15.86 4.05 -10.10
CA ARG A 163 -15.76 2.70 -10.65
C ARG A 163 -15.76 1.65 -9.55
N MET A 164 -14.95 1.82 -8.51
CA MET A 164 -14.89 0.90 -7.39
C MET A 164 -16.27 0.72 -6.73
N ARG A 165 -17.04 1.81 -6.58
CA ARG A 165 -18.43 1.74 -6.11
C ARG A 165 -19.35 0.97 -7.06
N ALA A 166 -19.24 1.22 -8.36
CA ALA A 166 -20.04 0.50 -9.36
C ALA A 166 -19.75 -1.02 -9.33
N ASN A 167 -18.46 -1.39 -9.31
CA ASN A 167 -18.04 -2.78 -9.20
C ASN A 167 -18.50 -3.41 -7.88
N LEU A 168 -18.34 -2.71 -6.76
CA LEU A 168 -18.81 -3.18 -5.45
C LEU A 168 -20.31 -3.51 -5.48
N ARG A 169 -21.14 -2.60 -5.99
CA ARG A 169 -22.60 -2.83 -6.11
C ARG A 169 -22.92 -4.06 -6.94
N ALA A 170 -22.28 -4.20 -8.09
CA ALA A 170 -22.46 -5.36 -8.97
C ALA A 170 -21.95 -6.67 -8.33
N ASN A 171 -20.95 -6.59 -7.45
CA ASN A 171 -20.32 -7.72 -6.80
C ASN A 171 -21.02 -8.16 -5.51
N LEU A 172 -21.97 -7.40 -4.96
CA LEU A 172 -22.59 -7.73 -3.66
C LEU A 172 -23.14 -9.16 -3.57
N PRO A 173 -23.92 -9.67 -4.54
CA PRO A 173 -24.42 -11.05 -4.48
C PRO A 173 -23.27 -12.07 -4.46
N THR A 174 -22.23 -11.81 -5.26
CA THR A 174 -21.06 -12.68 -5.33
C THR A 174 -20.24 -12.65 -4.03
N ILE A 175 -20.01 -11.47 -3.45
CA ILE A 175 -19.31 -11.32 -2.17
C ILE A 175 -20.08 -12.01 -1.04
N ALA A 176 -21.40 -11.87 -1.04
CA ALA A 176 -22.25 -12.51 -0.05
C ALA A 176 -22.13 -14.04 -0.10
N ALA A 177 -22.04 -14.62 -1.31
CA ALA A 177 -21.89 -16.06 -1.53
C ALA A 177 -20.43 -16.57 -1.47
N SER A 178 -19.43 -15.68 -1.46
CA SER A 178 -18.01 -16.09 -1.45
C SER A 178 -17.53 -16.44 -0.04
N PRO A 179 -16.88 -17.61 0.13
CA PRO A 179 -16.11 -17.90 1.34
C PRO A 179 -15.06 -16.82 1.62
N PRO A 180 -14.79 -16.49 2.89
CA PRO A 180 -13.67 -15.62 3.22
C PRO A 180 -12.35 -16.30 2.83
N MET A 181 -11.31 -15.51 2.54
CA MET A 181 -9.96 -16.04 2.25
C MET A 181 -9.44 -16.96 3.37
N SER A 182 -9.88 -16.77 4.62
CA SER A 182 -9.58 -17.66 5.74
C SER A 182 -10.06 -19.11 5.55
N ALA A 183 -10.95 -19.40 4.61
CA ALA A 183 -11.34 -20.76 4.23
C ALA A 183 -10.17 -21.58 3.67
N LEU A 184 -9.15 -20.92 3.10
CA LEU A 184 -7.91 -21.56 2.65
C LEU A 184 -6.95 -21.90 3.81
N ALA A 185 -7.33 -21.64 5.06
CA ALA A 185 -6.47 -21.84 6.21
C ALA A 185 -5.94 -23.29 6.30
N GLY A 186 -4.63 -23.44 6.18
CA GLY A 186 -3.97 -24.74 6.28
C GLY A 186 -4.00 -25.61 5.01
N ALA A 187 -4.48 -25.09 3.88
CA ALA A 187 -4.51 -25.81 2.60
C ALA A 187 -3.12 -26.30 2.14
N ALA A 188 -2.03 -25.71 2.64
CA ALA A 188 -0.66 -26.04 2.29
C ALA A 188 0.23 -26.45 3.48
N ARG A 189 -0.35 -26.90 4.61
CA ARG A 189 0.45 -27.40 5.75
C ARG A 189 1.42 -28.49 5.32
N GLY A 190 2.67 -28.40 5.78
CA GLY A 190 3.70 -29.39 5.48
C GLY A 190 4.24 -29.32 4.05
N ARG A 191 3.97 -28.23 3.30
CA ARG A 191 4.40 -28.03 1.90
C ARG A 191 4.97 -26.62 1.68
N ALA A 192 5.73 -26.45 0.59
CA ALA A 192 6.02 -25.13 0.04
C ALA A 192 4.84 -24.62 -0.78
N VAL A 193 4.64 -23.30 -0.80
CA VAL A 193 3.77 -22.62 -1.77
C VAL A 193 4.62 -21.74 -2.68
N ILE A 194 4.32 -21.79 -3.98
CA ILE A 194 4.98 -20.94 -4.98
C ILE A 194 4.09 -19.73 -5.22
N VAL A 195 4.63 -18.54 -5.02
CA VAL A 195 3.98 -17.27 -5.38
C VAL A 195 4.63 -16.75 -6.66
N VAL A 196 3.83 -16.62 -7.71
CA VAL A 196 4.30 -16.21 -9.03
C VAL A 196 3.85 -14.77 -9.32
N ALA A 197 4.82 -13.87 -9.41
CA ALA A 197 4.65 -12.48 -9.82
C ALA A 197 5.03 -12.28 -11.29
N ALA A 198 4.64 -11.13 -11.85
CA ALA A 198 4.77 -10.83 -13.27
C ALA A 198 6.09 -10.13 -13.67
N GLY A 199 7.12 -10.14 -12.80
CA GLY A 199 8.40 -9.50 -13.09
C GLY A 199 9.09 -10.10 -14.33
N PRO A 200 9.96 -9.33 -15.00
CA PRO A 200 10.63 -9.77 -16.22
C PRO A 200 11.29 -11.15 -16.19
N SER A 201 11.84 -11.58 -15.06
CA SER A 201 12.54 -12.85 -14.91
C SER A 201 11.63 -14.07 -14.97
N LEU A 202 10.31 -13.91 -14.78
CA LEU A 202 9.35 -15.00 -14.83
C LEU A 202 9.49 -15.84 -16.10
N SER A 203 9.69 -15.20 -17.26
CA SER A 203 9.83 -15.91 -18.55
C SER A 203 10.97 -16.94 -18.56
N ARG A 204 12.05 -16.68 -17.81
CA ARG A 204 13.19 -17.61 -17.67
C ARG A 204 12.82 -18.84 -16.85
N PHE A 205 11.93 -18.67 -15.86
CA PHE A 205 11.63 -19.67 -14.86
C PHE A 205 10.37 -20.50 -15.14
N LEU A 206 9.71 -20.28 -16.28
CA LEU A 206 8.53 -21.07 -16.68
C LEU A 206 8.79 -22.59 -16.71
N PRO A 207 9.94 -23.09 -17.24
CA PRO A 207 10.19 -24.54 -17.24
C PRO A 207 10.33 -25.12 -15.82
N LEU A 208 10.94 -24.39 -14.89
CA LEU A 208 10.99 -24.77 -13.47
C LEU A 208 9.58 -24.80 -12.88
N LEU A 209 8.80 -23.73 -13.10
CA LEU A 209 7.44 -23.61 -12.58
C LEU A 209 6.52 -24.72 -13.07
N GLU A 210 6.61 -25.11 -14.35
CA GLU A 210 5.80 -26.20 -14.91
C GLU A 210 6.04 -27.53 -14.18
N ARG A 211 7.30 -27.82 -13.82
CA ARG A 211 7.65 -29.02 -13.03
C ARG A 211 7.23 -28.87 -11.57
N ALA A 212 7.57 -27.73 -10.95
CA ALA A 212 7.35 -27.46 -9.54
C ALA A 212 5.86 -27.40 -9.17
N ALA A 213 5.01 -26.86 -10.05
CA ALA A 213 3.55 -26.79 -9.85
C ALA A 213 2.85 -28.16 -9.86
N ARG A 214 3.55 -29.24 -10.24
CA ARG A 214 3.01 -30.60 -10.13
C ARG A 214 2.93 -31.05 -8.68
N THR A 215 3.79 -30.52 -7.81
CA THR A 215 3.96 -30.99 -6.44
C THR A 215 3.76 -29.90 -5.38
N ALA A 216 4.04 -28.63 -5.69
CA ALA A 216 3.78 -27.50 -4.82
C ALA A 216 2.56 -26.68 -5.32
N PRO A 217 1.67 -26.23 -4.42
CA PRO A 217 0.61 -25.32 -4.80
C PRO A 217 1.13 -23.99 -5.34
N THR A 218 0.47 -23.47 -6.36
CA THR A 218 0.87 -22.21 -7.03
C THR A 218 -0.19 -21.12 -6.87
N VAL A 219 0.22 -19.97 -6.34
CA VAL A 219 -0.56 -18.73 -6.25
C VAL A 219 -0.02 -17.76 -7.30
N VAL A 220 -0.84 -17.38 -8.28
CA VAL A 220 -0.40 -16.59 -9.44
C VAL A 220 -1.14 -15.25 -9.46
N VAL A 221 -0.39 -14.14 -9.58
CA VAL A 221 -1.00 -12.82 -9.81
C VAL A 221 -1.63 -12.76 -11.20
N ASP A 222 -2.77 -12.08 -11.33
CA ASP A 222 -3.48 -11.89 -12.59
C ASP A 222 -2.57 -11.53 -13.77
N THR A 223 -1.66 -10.56 -13.64
CA THR A 223 -0.75 -10.16 -14.73
C THR A 223 0.13 -11.30 -15.26
N ALA A 224 0.50 -12.26 -14.40
CA ALA A 224 1.31 -13.43 -14.76
C ALA A 224 0.48 -14.61 -15.29
N LEU A 225 -0.83 -14.60 -15.01
CA LEU A 225 -1.75 -15.72 -15.28
C LEU A 225 -1.73 -16.18 -16.75
N PRO A 226 -1.78 -15.30 -17.78
CA PRO A 226 -1.73 -15.74 -19.17
C PRO A 226 -0.44 -16.47 -19.55
N VAL A 227 0.70 -16.03 -19.02
CA VAL A 227 2.00 -16.64 -19.34
C VAL A 227 2.12 -18.00 -18.66
N CYS A 228 1.71 -18.09 -17.40
CA CYS A 228 1.67 -19.36 -16.67
C CYS A 228 0.76 -20.38 -17.36
N ALA A 229 -0.45 -19.98 -17.74
CA ALA A 229 -1.40 -20.85 -18.42
C ALA A 229 -0.85 -21.39 -19.75
N ARG A 230 -0.28 -20.53 -20.60
CA ARG A 230 0.33 -20.96 -21.88
C ARG A 230 1.54 -21.87 -21.70
N ALA A 231 2.27 -21.72 -20.61
CA ALA A 231 3.41 -22.56 -20.27
C ALA A 231 3.02 -23.88 -19.58
N GLY A 232 1.72 -24.16 -19.40
CA GLY A 232 1.25 -25.38 -18.72
C GLY A 232 1.50 -25.38 -17.21
N VAL A 233 1.80 -24.22 -16.62
CA VAL A 233 1.94 -24.08 -15.16
C VAL A 233 0.56 -24.24 -14.53
N ARG A 234 0.40 -25.26 -13.70
CA ARG A 234 -0.84 -25.46 -12.96
C ARG A 234 -1.03 -24.35 -11.92
N VAL A 235 -2.18 -23.71 -11.95
CA VAL A 235 -2.56 -22.64 -11.03
C VAL A 235 -3.56 -23.19 -10.02
N ASP A 236 -3.24 -23.13 -8.74
CA ASP A 236 -4.17 -23.51 -7.66
C ASP A 236 -5.00 -22.30 -7.22
N VAL A 237 -4.38 -21.11 -7.18
CA VAL A 237 -5.05 -19.85 -6.86
C VAL A 237 -4.63 -18.76 -7.85
N ALA A 238 -5.60 -18.15 -8.51
CA ALA A 238 -5.41 -16.91 -9.26
C ALA A 238 -5.80 -15.71 -8.38
N VAL A 239 -5.03 -14.62 -8.43
CA VAL A 239 -5.23 -13.45 -7.58
C VAL A 239 -5.62 -12.24 -8.42
N CYS A 240 -6.74 -11.60 -8.06
CA CYS A 240 -7.21 -10.38 -8.73
C CYS A 240 -7.52 -9.28 -7.72
N VAL A 241 -6.95 -8.09 -7.94
CA VAL A 241 -7.06 -6.97 -7.00
C VAL A 241 -7.58 -5.71 -7.68
N ASP A 242 -7.11 -5.44 -8.90
CA ASP A 242 -7.35 -4.16 -9.56
C ASP A 242 -8.81 -3.98 -10.02
N PRO A 243 -9.42 -2.80 -9.80
CA PRO A 243 -10.80 -2.52 -10.19
C PRO A 243 -10.94 -2.16 -11.69
N HIS A 244 -9.87 -2.28 -12.46
CA HIS A 244 -9.72 -1.74 -13.79
C HIS A 244 -10.34 -2.68 -14.85
N PRO A 245 -11.13 -2.18 -15.82
CA PRO A 245 -11.64 -3.02 -16.90
C PRO A 245 -10.51 -3.69 -17.68
N GLU A 246 -9.35 -3.05 -17.78
CA GLU A 246 -8.17 -3.64 -18.43
C GLU A 246 -7.70 -4.95 -17.76
N THR A 247 -8.02 -5.14 -16.47
CA THR A 247 -7.69 -6.36 -15.72
C THR A 247 -8.40 -7.60 -16.31
N THR A 248 -9.52 -7.46 -17.03
CA THR A 248 -10.20 -8.60 -17.66
C THR A 248 -9.35 -9.30 -18.70
N ALA A 249 -8.48 -8.55 -19.39
CA ALA A 249 -7.58 -9.08 -20.41
C ALA A 249 -6.59 -10.12 -19.85
N HIS A 250 -6.31 -10.09 -18.54
CA HIS A 250 -5.47 -11.08 -17.86
C HIS A 250 -6.13 -12.47 -17.74
N PHE A 251 -7.45 -12.54 -17.93
CA PHE A 251 -8.24 -13.77 -17.78
C PHE A 251 -8.77 -14.31 -19.11
N GLU A 252 -8.55 -13.59 -20.21
CA GLU A 252 -8.94 -14.01 -21.55
C GLU A 252 -8.12 -15.22 -22.00
N GLY A 253 -8.81 -16.26 -22.50
CA GLY A 253 -8.18 -17.51 -22.93
C GLY A 253 -7.59 -18.37 -21.80
N VAL A 254 -7.86 -18.04 -20.53
CA VAL A 254 -7.43 -18.83 -19.37
C VAL A 254 -8.61 -19.61 -18.79
N GLU A 255 -8.47 -20.93 -18.66
CA GLU A 255 -9.51 -21.77 -18.05
C GLU A 255 -9.70 -21.43 -16.55
N PRO A 256 -10.94 -21.21 -16.09
CA PRO A 256 -11.23 -20.77 -14.73
C PRO A 256 -11.28 -21.91 -13.70
N ASP A 257 -10.32 -22.84 -13.77
CA ASP A 257 -10.29 -24.04 -12.92
C ASP A 257 -9.73 -23.80 -11.52
N SER A 258 -8.89 -22.77 -11.38
CA SER A 258 -8.26 -22.35 -10.12
C SER A 258 -9.25 -21.65 -9.18
N VAL A 259 -8.89 -21.55 -7.91
CA VAL A 259 -9.62 -20.67 -6.98
C VAL A 259 -9.29 -19.22 -7.31
N LEU A 260 -10.30 -18.38 -7.53
CA LEU A 260 -10.10 -16.94 -7.62
C LEU A 260 -10.09 -16.30 -6.24
N ALA A 261 -8.93 -15.85 -5.77
CA ALA A 261 -8.83 -14.99 -4.59
C ALA A 261 -8.90 -13.52 -5.02
N TYR A 262 -9.90 -12.78 -4.55
CA TYR A 262 -10.20 -11.45 -5.09
C TYR A 262 -10.49 -10.37 -4.06
N GLN A 263 -10.28 -9.11 -4.46
CA GLN A 263 -10.77 -7.95 -3.74
C GLN A 263 -12.18 -7.52 -4.18
N PRO A 264 -13.01 -6.93 -3.30
CA PRO A 264 -14.42 -6.65 -3.59
C PRO A 264 -14.70 -5.72 -4.77
N PHE A 265 -13.68 -4.98 -5.23
CA PHE A 265 -13.80 -3.95 -6.25
C PHE A 265 -13.40 -4.40 -7.66
N VAL A 266 -13.02 -5.68 -7.85
CA VAL A 266 -12.61 -6.20 -9.17
C VAL A 266 -13.75 -6.16 -10.19
N PRO A 267 -13.45 -6.15 -11.50
CA PRO A 267 -14.47 -6.23 -12.55
C PRO A 267 -15.43 -7.42 -12.36
N PRO A 268 -16.76 -7.20 -12.32
CA PRO A 268 -17.75 -8.25 -12.05
C PRO A 268 -17.71 -9.44 -13.04
N GLU A 269 -17.31 -9.20 -14.28
CA GLU A 269 -17.12 -10.21 -15.32
C GLU A 269 -16.08 -11.27 -14.96
N ILE A 270 -15.03 -10.89 -14.23
CA ILE A 270 -14.02 -11.84 -13.74
C ILE A 270 -14.67 -12.77 -12.71
N LEU A 271 -15.45 -12.21 -11.79
CA LEU A 271 -16.13 -13.00 -10.76
C LEU A 271 -17.16 -13.98 -11.33
N ARG A 272 -17.86 -13.58 -12.39
CA ARG A 272 -18.82 -14.45 -13.11
C ARG A 272 -18.16 -15.64 -13.78
N ARG A 273 -16.89 -15.52 -14.20
CA ARG A 273 -16.13 -16.59 -14.88
C ARG A 273 -15.68 -17.70 -13.91
N TYR A 274 -15.45 -17.37 -12.64
CA TYR A 274 -14.88 -18.31 -11.66
C TYR A 274 -15.92 -18.83 -10.69
N ALA A 275 -16.29 -20.11 -10.80
CA ALA A 275 -17.20 -20.75 -9.85
C ALA A 275 -16.59 -20.87 -8.43
N ARG A 276 -15.27 -21.11 -8.36
CA ARG A 276 -14.51 -21.28 -7.12
C ARG A 276 -13.79 -19.99 -6.80
N ARG A 277 -14.06 -19.42 -5.63
CA ARG A 277 -13.56 -18.09 -5.26
C ARG A 277 -13.50 -17.91 -3.76
N CYS A 278 -12.67 -16.98 -3.31
CA CYS A 278 -12.66 -16.49 -1.94
C CYS A 278 -12.35 -14.99 -1.90
N VAL A 279 -12.84 -14.31 -0.86
CA VAL A 279 -12.74 -12.85 -0.74
C VAL A 279 -11.93 -12.42 0.48
N ALA A 280 -11.08 -11.41 0.30
CA ALA A 280 -10.54 -10.60 1.40
C ALA A 280 -10.70 -9.12 1.06
N ALA A 281 -10.91 -8.30 2.08
CA ALA A 281 -11.14 -6.88 1.92
C ALA A 281 -9.85 -6.07 2.18
N PRO A 282 -9.68 -4.89 1.55
CA PRO A 282 -8.52 -4.06 1.78
C PRO A 282 -8.56 -3.43 3.17
N ARG A 283 -7.47 -3.59 3.93
CA ARG A 283 -7.23 -2.83 5.16
C ARG A 283 -7.06 -1.35 4.85
N GLY A 284 -7.60 -0.49 5.71
CA GLY A 284 -7.58 0.97 5.55
C GLY A 284 -8.70 1.54 4.68
N ASP A 285 -9.58 0.69 4.12
CA ASP A 285 -10.80 1.15 3.45
C ASP A 285 -11.93 1.37 4.47
N ALA A 286 -12.43 2.60 4.59
CA ALA A 286 -13.38 2.99 5.63
C ALA A 286 -14.73 2.27 5.58
N PHE A 287 -15.13 1.75 4.42
CA PHE A 287 -16.32 0.91 4.30
C PHE A 287 -16.00 -0.49 4.83
N TRP A 288 -14.93 -1.11 4.32
CA TRP A 288 -14.58 -2.48 4.69
C TRP A 288 -14.10 -2.65 6.12
N GLU A 289 -13.45 -1.66 6.73
CA GLU A 289 -13.10 -1.68 8.16
C GLU A 289 -14.33 -1.87 9.07
N ARG A 290 -15.50 -1.38 8.65
CA ARG A 290 -16.77 -1.52 9.40
C ARG A 290 -17.55 -2.78 9.01
N VAL A 291 -17.47 -3.20 7.75
CA VAL A 291 -18.32 -4.26 7.20
C VAL A 291 -17.67 -5.63 7.28
N ALA A 292 -16.36 -5.73 7.03
CA ALA A 292 -15.65 -7.00 6.99
C ALA A 292 -15.79 -7.83 8.29
N PRO A 293 -15.72 -7.25 9.51
CA PRO A 293 -15.91 -8.00 10.75
C PRO A 293 -17.30 -8.62 10.88
N LEU A 294 -18.35 -7.95 10.40
CA LEU A 294 -19.73 -8.44 10.45
C LEU A 294 -19.94 -9.67 9.55
N LEU A 295 -19.10 -9.83 8.53
CA LEU A 295 -19.19 -10.89 7.53
C LEU A 295 -18.12 -11.98 7.69
N GLY A 296 -17.24 -11.85 8.68
CA GLY A 296 -16.08 -12.72 8.86
C GLY A 296 -15.08 -12.65 7.69
N ILE A 297 -15.07 -11.54 6.93
CA ILE A 297 -14.13 -11.34 5.82
C ILE A 297 -12.83 -10.77 6.39
N PRO A 298 -11.66 -11.36 6.10
CA PRO A 298 -10.39 -10.84 6.59
C PRO A 298 -10.01 -9.53 5.89
N LEU A 299 -9.38 -8.63 6.65
CA LEU A 299 -8.77 -7.40 6.15
C LEU A 299 -7.27 -7.63 5.92
N VAL A 300 -6.83 -7.41 4.68
CA VAL A 300 -5.43 -7.64 4.24
C VAL A 300 -4.75 -6.37 3.80
N ASP A 301 -3.43 -6.31 3.99
CA ASP A 301 -2.63 -5.16 3.57
C ASP A 301 -2.63 -5.07 2.05
N VAL A 302 -2.94 -3.88 1.53
CA VAL A 302 -2.82 -3.58 0.11
C VAL A 302 -1.85 -2.44 -0.12
N VAL A 303 -1.00 -2.66 -1.10
CA VAL A 303 -0.17 -1.65 -1.74
C VAL A 303 -0.40 -1.86 -3.24
N GLY A 304 -0.11 -0.91 -4.11
CA GLY A 304 -0.46 -0.99 -5.55
C GLY A 304 0.20 -2.11 -6.38
N THR A 305 0.62 -3.22 -5.75
CA THR A 305 1.00 -4.49 -6.37
C THR A 305 0.14 -5.64 -5.85
N VAL A 306 -0.26 -6.53 -6.76
CA VAL A 306 -0.97 -7.79 -6.46
C VAL A 306 -0.10 -8.78 -5.67
N LEU A 307 1.23 -8.65 -5.75
CA LEU A 307 2.19 -9.54 -5.07
C LEU A 307 1.97 -9.59 -3.55
N LEU A 308 1.71 -8.46 -2.90
CA LEU A 308 1.49 -8.43 -1.45
C LEU A 308 0.22 -9.18 -1.05
N TYR A 309 -0.81 -9.15 -1.90
CA TYR A 309 -2.03 -9.91 -1.69
C TYR A 309 -1.78 -11.41 -1.91
N ALA A 310 -1.06 -11.77 -2.98
CA ALA A 310 -0.68 -13.16 -3.27
C ALA A 310 0.15 -13.79 -2.13
N LEU A 311 1.09 -13.02 -1.56
CA LEU A 311 1.86 -13.42 -0.38
C LEU A 311 0.96 -13.72 0.83
N GLN A 312 0.02 -12.83 1.15
CA GLN A 312 -0.89 -13.02 2.28
C GLN A 312 -1.81 -14.24 2.08
N ILE A 313 -2.27 -14.52 0.85
CA ILE A 313 -3.02 -15.76 0.56
C ILE A 313 -2.14 -16.99 0.80
N ALA A 314 -0.91 -16.99 0.26
CA ALA A 314 0.02 -18.10 0.42
C ALA A 314 0.27 -18.39 1.90
N GLU A 315 0.45 -17.35 2.72
CA GLU A 315 0.67 -17.47 4.16
C GLU A 315 -0.57 -17.99 4.92
N VAL A 316 -1.78 -17.56 4.53
CA VAL A 316 -3.02 -18.10 5.10
C VAL A 316 -3.11 -19.61 4.90
N CYS A 317 -2.55 -20.15 3.82
CA CYS A 317 -2.49 -21.59 3.56
C CYS A 317 -1.59 -22.36 4.57
N ARG A 318 -0.89 -21.66 5.47
CA ARG A 318 0.06 -22.18 6.48
C ARG A 318 1.15 -23.11 5.93
N PRO A 319 1.92 -22.67 4.92
CA PRO A 319 2.99 -23.46 4.34
C PRO A 319 4.23 -23.52 5.26
N ASP A 320 5.10 -24.48 5.01
CA ASP A 320 6.40 -24.60 5.67
C ASP A 320 7.42 -23.58 5.13
N ALA A 321 7.20 -23.13 3.89
CA ALA A 321 7.97 -22.11 3.20
C ALA A 321 7.18 -21.51 2.03
N VAL A 322 7.50 -20.27 1.66
CA VAL A 322 7.00 -19.62 0.44
C VAL A 322 8.17 -19.38 -0.51
N LEU A 323 8.02 -19.77 -1.77
CA LEU A 323 8.98 -19.47 -2.85
C LEU A 323 8.40 -18.39 -3.77
N LEU A 324 9.07 -17.24 -3.85
CA LEU A 324 8.73 -16.14 -4.74
C LEU A 324 9.45 -16.31 -6.08
N VAL A 325 8.69 -16.27 -7.18
CA VAL A 325 9.20 -16.33 -8.55
C VAL A 325 8.68 -15.13 -9.34
N GLY A 326 9.55 -14.47 -10.10
CA GLY A 326 9.18 -13.26 -10.85
C GLY A 326 8.91 -12.04 -9.96
N ALA A 327 9.34 -12.05 -8.70
CA ALA A 327 9.21 -10.92 -7.77
C ALA A 327 10.36 -9.90 -7.94
N ASP A 328 10.66 -9.50 -9.18
CA ASP A 328 11.89 -8.76 -9.48
C ASP A 328 11.91 -7.34 -8.92
N LEU A 329 10.75 -6.66 -8.88
CA LEU A 329 10.62 -5.28 -8.39
C LEU A 329 11.67 -4.30 -8.97
N ALA A 330 12.12 -4.61 -10.19
CA ALA A 330 13.13 -3.90 -10.96
C ALA A 330 12.86 -4.06 -12.45
N LEU A 331 13.44 -3.18 -13.26
CA LEU A 331 13.30 -3.18 -14.72
C LEU A 331 14.39 -4.06 -15.35
N VAL A 332 14.39 -5.35 -15.03
CA VAL A 332 15.39 -6.31 -15.53
C VAL A 332 15.31 -6.35 -17.06
N GLY A 333 16.45 -6.09 -17.73
CA GLY A 333 16.51 -5.99 -19.19
C GLY A 333 15.71 -4.81 -19.78
N GLY A 334 15.36 -3.81 -18.96
CA GLY A 334 14.53 -2.67 -19.35
C GLY A 334 13.04 -3.01 -19.52
N LEU A 335 12.58 -4.15 -18.99
CA LEU A 335 11.18 -4.58 -19.12
C LEU A 335 10.38 -4.26 -17.85
N SER A 336 9.11 -3.91 -18.02
CA SER A 336 8.16 -3.75 -16.91
C SER A 336 7.66 -5.08 -16.34
N HIS A 337 7.45 -6.06 -17.21
CA HIS A 337 6.89 -7.36 -16.89
C HIS A 337 7.51 -8.45 -17.79
N ALA A 338 7.26 -9.72 -17.44
CA ALA A 338 7.66 -10.87 -18.23
C ALA A 338 7.10 -10.81 -19.66
N ARG A 339 7.85 -11.35 -20.62
CA ARG A 339 7.38 -11.43 -22.01
C ARG A 339 6.11 -12.27 -22.08
N GLY A 340 5.11 -11.75 -22.78
CA GLY A 340 3.78 -12.37 -22.90
C GLY A 340 2.80 -12.04 -21.78
N CYS A 341 3.21 -11.31 -20.73
CA CYS A 341 2.24 -10.67 -19.83
C CYS A 341 1.51 -9.56 -20.60
N ALA A 342 0.23 -9.35 -20.33
CA ALA A 342 -0.48 -8.22 -20.93
C ALA A 342 0.16 -6.91 -20.47
N HIS A 343 0.24 -5.93 -21.38
CA HIS A 343 0.89 -4.63 -21.14
C HIS A 343 2.39 -4.67 -20.78
N ALA A 344 3.07 -5.81 -21.02
CA ALA A 344 4.53 -5.85 -20.93
C ALA A 344 5.14 -4.87 -21.93
N ARG A 345 5.83 -3.86 -21.41
CA ARG A 345 6.49 -2.81 -22.20
C ARG A 345 7.93 -2.63 -21.79
N ARG A 346 8.72 -2.13 -22.75
CA ARG A 346 10.06 -1.61 -22.47
C ARG A 346 9.94 -0.25 -21.79
N ILE A 347 10.81 0.00 -20.82
CA ILE A 347 10.92 1.27 -20.12
C ILE A 347 12.37 1.72 -20.25
N ASP A 348 12.56 2.80 -21.00
CA ASP A 348 13.85 3.46 -21.14
C ASP A 348 13.94 4.62 -20.13
N GLY A 349 15.12 4.87 -19.57
CA GLY A 349 15.34 5.96 -18.62
C GLY A 349 14.69 5.74 -17.25
N ALA A 350 15.14 4.71 -16.51
CA ALA A 350 14.63 4.44 -15.18
C ALA A 350 14.88 5.62 -14.21
N PRO A 351 13.87 6.08 -13.46
CA PRO A 351 14.01 7.27 -12.62
C PRO A 351 14.80 7.01 -11.33
N THR A 352 15.07 5.75 -10.98
CA THR A 352 15.82 5.38 -9.78
C THR A 352 16.43 3.98 -9.90
N THR A 353 17.12 3.53 -8.85
CA THR A 353 17.72 2.19 -8.76
C THR A 353 17.36 1.51 -7.43
N THR A 354 17.51 0.18 -7.40
CA THR A 354 17.48 -0.64 -6.17
C THR A 354 18.69 -1.57 -6.16
N LEU A 355 18.93 -2.27 -5.05
CA LEU A 355 20.06 -3.20 -4.90
C LEU A 355 19.64 -4.61 -5.28
N ARG A 356 20.53 -5.33 -5.95
CA ARG A 356 20.47 -6.80 -6.14
C ARG A 356 21.10 -7.52 -4.95
N ALA A 357 20.95 -8.84 -4.93
CA ALA A 357 21.56 -9.71 -3.90
C ALA A 357 23.09 -9.60 -3.85
N ASP A 358 23.74 -9.38 -4.99
CA ASP A 358 25.21 -9.18 -5.11
C ASP A 358 25.66 -7.75 -4.75
N GLY A 359 24.75 -6.88 -4.30
CA GLY A 359 25.02 -5.49 -3.96
C GLY A 359 25.07 -4.52 -5.16
N THR A 360 24.96 -5.02 -6.40
CA THR A 360 24.93 -4.16 -7.59
C THR A 360 23.61 -3.40 -7.69
N ARG A 361 23.64 -2.21 -8.31
CA ARG A 361 22.44 -1.39 -8.53
C ARG A 361 21.77 -1.75 -9.84
N VAL A 362 20.46 -1.95 -9.80
CA VAL A 362 19.62 -2.18 -10.99
C VAL A 362 18.57 -1.10 -11.19
N PRO A 363 18.23 -0.76 -12.44
CA PRO A 363 17.16 0.18 -12.77
C PRO A 363 15.82 -0.24 -12.18
N THR A 364 15.09 0.71 -11.60
CA THR A 364 13.72 0.49 -11.10
C THR A 364 12.90 1.79 -11.13
N THR A 365 11.65 1.75 -10.68
CA THR A 365 10.78 2.93 -10.55
C THR A 365 10.46 3.23 -9.09
N PHE A 366 10.04 4.47 -8.78
CA PHE A 366 9.59 4.79 -7.42
C PHE A 366 8.39 3.94 -6.96
N ALA A 367 7.50 3.56 -7.90
CA ALA A 367 6.40 2.66 -7.60
C ALA A 367 6.90 1.26 -7.19
N LEU A 368 7.83 0.68 -7.96
CA LEU A 368 8.41 -0.62 -7.64
C LEU A 368 9.21 -0.59 -6.33
N ARG A 369 9.94 0.49 -6.02
CA ARG A 369 10.61 0.65 -4.72
C ARG A 369 9.64 0.70 -3.54
N ARG A 370 8.48 1.34 -3.73
CA ARG A 370 7.41 1.34 -2.72
C ARG A 370 6.82 -0.06 -2.52
N PHE A 371 6.64 -0.80 -3.61
CA PHE A 371 6.18 -2.19 -3.54
C PHE A 371 7.20 -3.08 -2.83
N GLN A 372 8.48 -2.92 -3.15
CA GLN A 372 9.58 -3.59 -2.46
C GLN A 372 9.52 -3.32 -0.96
N ALA A 373 9.53 -2.05 -0.54
CA ALA A 373 9.48 -1.68 0.88
C ALA A 373 8.23 -2.22 1.61
N ALA A 374 7.08 -2.26 0.93
CA ALA A 374 5.85 -2.80 1.50
C ALA A 374 5.90 -4.33 1.65
N VAL A 375 6.50 -5.03 0.67
CA VAL A 375 6.75 -6.48 0.77
C VAL A 375 7.73 -6.76 1.90
N GLU A 376 8.86 -6.07 1.97
CA GLU A 376 9.88 -6.23 3.03
C GLU A 376 9.28 -5.96 4.43
N ALA A 377 8.47 -4.90 4.59
CA ALA A 377 7.77 -4.62 5.84
C ALA A 377 6.72 -5.69 6.22
N HIS A 378 6.17 -6.40 5.23
CA HIS A 378 5.31 -7.56 5.48
C HIS A 378 6.14 -8.78 5.91
N LEU A 379 7.20 -9.09 5.16
CA LEU A 379 8.11 -10.21 5.45
C LEU A 379 8.73 -10.11 6.84
N ALA A 380 9.06 -8.91 7.31
CA ALA A 380 9.60 -8.68 8.65
C ALA A 380 8.63 -9.04 9.81
N ARG A 381 7.33 -9.19 9.54
CA ARG A 381 6.29 -9.46 10.56
C ARG A 381 5.77 -10.89 10.57
N THR A 382 6.08 -11.67 9.54
CA THR A 382 5.57 -13.04 9.39
C THR A 382 6.59 -14.07 9.87
N PRO A 383 6.17 -15.12 10.60
CA PRO A 383 7.07 -16.18 11.04
C PRO A 383 7.35 -17.22 9.96
N ILE A 384 6.65 -17.14 8.81
CA ILE A 384 6.84 -18.08 7.69
C ILE A 384 8.18 -17.76 7.02
N ARG A 385 8.87 -18.80 6.54
CA ARG A 385 10.14 -18.64 5.82
C ARG A 385 9.86 -18.32 4.35
N HIS A 386 10.51 -17.29 3.83
CA HIS A 386 10.39 -16.90 2.43
C HIS A 386 11.72 -17.04 1.71
N PHE A 387 11.65 -17.57 0.50
CA PHE A 387 12.74 -17.65 -0.46
C PHE A 387 12.35 -16.86 -1.69
N ALA A 388 13.31 -16.20 -2.33
CA ALA A 388 13.08 -15.49 -3.58
C ALA A 388 14.10 -15.94 -4.63
N LEU A 389 13.59 -16.34 -5.78
CA LEU A 389 14.42 -16.80 -6.89
C LEU A 389 15.15 -15.61 -7.52
N ASP A 390 16.49 -15.63 -7.59
CA ASP A 390 17.26 -14.51 -8.12
C ASP A 390 17.04 -14.34 -9.64
N GLY A 391 16.13 -13.44 -9.97
CA GLY A 391 15.78 -12.99 -11.31
C GLY A 391 16.75 -12.02 -11.97
N GLY A 392 17.73 -11.50 -11.21
CA GLY A 392 18.46 -10.29 -11.54
C GLY A 392 17.77 -8.99 -11.14
N GLY A 393 16.72 -9.09 -10.32
CA GLY A 393 15.96 -7.96 -9.79
C GLY A 393 16.44 -7.50 -8.42
N ALA A 394 15.57 -6.80 -7.70
CA ALA A 394 15.79 -6.35 -6.34
C ALA A 394 16.09 -7.53 -5.39
N THR A 395 17.02 -7.32 -4.47
CA THR A 395 17.06 -8.10 -3.23
C THR A 395 15.80 -7.82 -2.42
N LEU A 396 15.38 -8.78 -1.60
CA LEU A 396 14.19 -8.64 -0.74
C LEU A 396 14.56 -8.93 0.70
N GLU A 397 14.64 -7.88 1.51
CA GLU A 397 14.83 -8.03 2.96
C GLU A 397 13.68 -8.87 3.57
N GLY A 398 14.06 -9.86 4.39
CA GLY A 398 13.13 -10.84 4.96
C GLY A 398 12.92 -12.10 4.09
N ALA A 399 13.42 -12.14 2.86
CA ALA A 399 13.48 -13.36 2.04
C ALA A 399 14.92 -13.81 1.80
N THR A 400 15.16 -15.13 1.76
CA THR A 400 16.46 -15.69 1.36
C THR A 400 16.54 -15.76 -0.16
N MET A 401 17.48 -15.01 -0.76
CA MET A 401 17.73 -15.07 -2.20
C MET A 401 18.40 -16.41 -2.57
N ILE A 402 17.85 -17.13 -3.56
CA ILE A 402 18.34 -18.44 -3.98
C ILE A 402 18.42 -18.57 -5.51
N ASP A 403 19.24 -19.51 -5.98
CA ASP A 403 19.33 -19.87 -7.40
C ASP A 403 18.29 -20.93 -7.81
N GLU A 404 18.22 -21.22 -9.11
CA GLU A 404 17.28 -22.17 -9.70
C GLU A 404 17.44 -23.60 -9.17
N ARG A 405 18.68 -24.04 -8.96
CA ARG A 405 18.97 -25.37 -8.43
C ARG A 405 18.47 -25.51 -6.99
N THR A 406 18.78 -24.54 -6.15
CA THR A 406 18.35 -24.53 -4.74
C THR A 406 16.84 -24.46 -4.62
N ALA A 407 16.16 -23.75 -5.54
CA ALA A 407 14.70 -23.70 -5.59
C ALA A 407 14.08 -25.05 -5.98
N ASP A 408 14.63 -25.75 -6.95
CA ASP A 408 14.18 -27.10 -7.35
C ASP A 408 14.36 -28.10 -6.19
N ASP A 409 15.50 -28.04 -5.49
CA ASP A 409 15.78 -28.85 -4.30
C ASP A 409 14.83 -28.52 -3.13
N LEU A 410 14.46 -27.25 -2.95
CA LEU A 410 13.50 -26.82 -1.94
C LEU A 410 12.10 -27.40 -2.21
N VAL A 411 11.61 -27.25 -3.44
CA VAL A 411 10.28 -27.74 -3.84
C VAL A 411 10.23 -29.27 -3.74
N THR A 412 11.25 -29.96 -4.23
CA THR A 412 11.31 -31.43 -4.22
C THR A 412 11.29 -31.99 -2.80
N ARG A 413 12.06 -31.41 -1.87
CA ARG A 413 12.09 -31.87 -0.46
C ARG A 413 10.75 -31.68 0.25
N LEU A 414 10.04 -30.59 -0.02
CA LEU A 414 8.76 -30.28 0.62
C LEU A 414 7.57 -30.97 -0.06
N ALA A 415 7.74 -31.43 -1.29
CA ALA A 415 6.76 -32.25 -2.01
C ALA A 415 6.71 -33.70 -1.52
N ALA A 416 7.87 -34.28 -1.21
CA ALA A 416 7.99 -35.71 -0.88
C ALA A 416 7.28 -36.11 0.43
N SER A 417 6.90 -35.14 1.28
CA SER A 417 6.38 -35.38 2.62
C SER A 417 4.85 -35.52 2.71
N ASN A 418 4.07 -35.09 1.71
CA ASN A 418 2.60 -35.06 1.80
C ASN A 418 1.93 -35.20 0.41
N GLY A 419 0.80 -35.93 0.31
CA GLY A 419 -0.04 -36.03 -0.90
C GLY A 419 -0.56 -34.66 -1.38
N ARG A 420 -1.42 -34.56 -2.40
CA ARG A 420 -1.89 -33.26 -2.90
C ARG A 420 -3.05 -32.68 -2.07
N SER A 421 -3.12 -31.35 -1.89
CA SER A 421 -4.29 -30.69 -1.30
C SER A 421 -5.22 -30.15 -2.38
N ASP A 422 -6.52 -30.27 -2.15
CA ASP A 422 -7.56 -29.73 -3.02
C ASP A 422 -8.01 -28.36 -2.52
N PHE A 423 -7.38 -27.31 -3.07
CA PHE A 423 -7.74 -25.91 -2.79
C PHE A 423 -9.19 -25.60 -3.15
N ALA A 424 -9.77 -26.27 -4.15
CA ALA A 424 -11.16 -26.07 -4.52
C ALA A 424 -12.10 -26.57 -3.42
N ALA A 425 -11.80 -27.71 -2.78
CA ALA A 425 -12.58 -28.24 -1.67
C ALA A 425 -12.64 -27.27 -0.47
N HIS A 426 -11.55 -26.54 -0.20
CA HIS A 426 -11.49 -25.53 0.87
C HIS A 426 -12.47 -24.37 0.67
N VAL A 427 -12.84 -24.06 -0.58
CA VAL A 427 -13.77 -22.97 -0.91
C VAL A 427 -15.10 -23.47 -1.49
N ALA A 428 -15.36 -24.78 -1.45
CA ALA A 428 -16.57 -25.37 -2.01
C ALA A 428 -17.80 -25.10 -1.14
N THR A 429 -17.62 -24.91 0.17
CA THR A 429 -18.72 -24.66 1.09
C THR A 429 -19.03 -23.17 1.12
N PRO A 430 -20.24 -22.74 0.69
CA PRO A 430 -20.62 -21.34 0.79
C PRO A 430 -20.70 -20.90 2.25
N PRO A 431 -20.60 -19.59 2.52
CA PRO A 431 -20.83 -19.05 3.84
C PRO A 431 -22.21 -19.43 4.41
N THR A 432 -22.30 -19.49 5.74
CA THR A 432 -23.58 -19.59 6.43
C THR A 432 -24.42 -18.35 6.10
N ASP A 433 -25.62 -18.59 5.56
CA ASP A 433 -26.63 -17.57 5.20
C ASP A 433 -26.13 -16.44 4.26
N PRO A 434 -25.95 -16.74 2.96
CA PRO A 434 -25.60 -15.72 1.96
C PRO A 434 -26.61 -14.57 1.86
N ASP A 435 -27.90 -14.82 2.11
CA ASP A 435 -28.94 -13.79 2.01
C ASP A 435 -28.83 -12.78 3.15
N ALA A 436 -28.58 -13.24 4.38
CA ALA A 436 -28.30 -12.34 5.50
C ALA A 436 -27.02 -11.52 5.27
N ARG A 437 -25.94 -12.15 4.77
CA ARG A 437 -24.71 -11.45 4.40
C ARG A 437 -24.96 -10.38 3.34
N ARG A 438 -25.79 -10.68 2.34
CA ARG A 438 -26.19 -9.74 1.30
C ARG A 438 -26.99 -8.57 1.87
N ALA A 439 -27.96 -8.83 2.73
CA ALA A 439 -28.76 -7.79 3.38
C ALA A 439 -27.88 -6.83 4.21
N ILE A 440 -26.89 -7.36 4.94
CA ILE A 440 -25.91 -6.55 5.67
C ILE A 440 -25.12 -5.66 4.69
N LEU A 441 -24.63 -6.21 3.59
CA LEU A 441 -23.88 -5.46 2.58
C LEU A 441 -24.71 -4.33 1.97
N GLU A 442 -25.94 -4.63 1.55
CA GLU A 442 -26.86 -3.66 0.94
C GLU A 442 -27.21 -2.53 1.91
N ALA A 443 -27.55 -2.85 3.16
CA ALA A 443 -27.85 -1.87 4.20
C ALA A 443 -26.65 -0.95 4.49
N ARG A 444 -25.46 -1.53 4.68
CA ARG A 444 -24.24 -0.75 4.98
C ARG A 444 -23.77 0.09 3.80
N LEU A 445 -23.97 -0.40 2.57
CA LEU A 445 -23.61 0.37 1.39
C LEU A 445 -24.55 1.58 1.20
N ALA A 446 -25.84 1.42 1.47
CA ALA A 446 -26.80 2.52 1.46
C ALA A 446 -26.44 3.60 2.50
N GLU A 447 -26.06 3.19 3.72
CA GLU A 447 -25.54 4.12 4.75
C GLU A 447 -24.29 4.84 4.27
N PHE A 448 -23.34 4.11 3.67
CA PHE A 448 -22.07 4.69 3.20
C PHE A 448 -22.26 5.69 2.06
N ASP A 449 -23.16 5.41 1.13
CA ASP A 449 -23.50 6.29 0.01
C ASP A 449 -24.31 7.52 0.46
N SER A 450 -24.95 7.47 1.64
CA SER A 450 -25.71 8.59 2.21
C SER A 450 -24.84 9.63 2.94
N VAL A 451 -23.56 9.33 3.17
CA VAL A 451 -22.61 10.27 3.78
C VAL A 451 -22.07 11.23 2.69
N PRO A 452 -22.33 12.55 2.79
CA PRO A 452 -22.01 13.52 1.75
C PRO A 452 -20.50 13.74 1.50
#